data_AF-A0A3L7PP42-F1
#
_entry.id   AF-A0A3L7PP42-F1
#
_cell.length_a   1.000
_cell.length_b   1.000
_cell.length_c   1.000
_cell.angle_alpha   90.00
_cell.angle_beta   90.00
_cell.angle_gamma   90.00
#
_symmetry.space_group_name_H-M   'P 1'
#
loop_
_entity.id
_entity.type
_entity.pdbx_description
1 polymer ?
#
loop_
_entity_poly.entity_id
_entity_poly.type
_entity_poly.pdbx_seq_one_letter_code
_entity_poly.pdbx_strand_id
1 'polypeptide(L)'
;MNRARILAATALLVSTSLPACNGLHTPSPAEQGAKKVTQVTAKARAISSRITYSPDAVSRTLPVEGGEARELAQGLLAPADAAKELRTLATEVTAAAGSDSQRKEAKTLATRMRRDAMMLDLMDLERIAQLKSALASGIAERLSAIRSIDASGDPRAPLEAAARSKASQGAKAAFDGSVSEETERANTARTALQPLDASIDEKETNAEALDIDIQTLRAKAATSTPSAALPLMLDARVKLDAAQTLRVAASGDDREAEPYRSTVRIADMATKGNAEIADTTKFLDARIEESSKAEEGAKARANAALKRNAELGAEAVKLMKEFVTLDTELFQTALKNVEENINADGLTAKNSTDQAAIAIAKARFAAIQIDAVDQAMTLMSATQALMSPAQAKGAGASGGDAQLRAQRDKLLANAKTALVEARDALSGVEAAAASPMLRSIAELAAALGIEVPTTAAAPAPATTDDTAPKDDAAPANDAAPADPATDPAAAPGAAPAAAPGADPTAPPAPATDPAEPAADPKAPPADPAPAPEEPNK
;
A
#
# COMPACT_ATOMS: atom_id res chain seq x y z
N MET A 1 -22.33 28.36 -4.59
CA MET A 1 -22.16 29.30 -3.46
C MET A 1 -23.07 30.55 -3.42
N ASN A 2 -24.10 30.74 -4.27
CA ASN A 2 -24.99 31.93 -4.14
C ASN A 2 -26.48 31.74 -4.47
N ARG A 3 -26.98 30.50 -4.60
CA ARG A 3 -28.37 30.22 -5.05
C ARG A 3 -29.31 29.60 -4.02
N ALA A 4 -28.83 29.25 -2.82
CA ALA A 4 -29.66 28.66 -1.76
C ALA A 4 -30.50 29.69 -0.96
N ARG A 5 -30.17 30.98 -1.04
CA ARG A 5 -30.77 32.04 -0.19
C ARG A 5 -32.14 32.56 -0.62
N ILE A 6 -32.67 32.19 -1.79
CA ILE A 6 -33.77 32.93 -2.44
C ILE A 6 -35.13 32.18 -2.42
N LEU A 7 -35.15 30.85 -2.31
CA LEU A 7 -36.38 30.05 -2.49
C LEU A 7 -37.35 30.03 -1.29
N ALA A 8 -37.03 30.67 -0.17
CA ALA A 8 -37.87 30.68 1.04
C ALA A 8 -38.71 31.97 1.25
N ALA A 9 -38.57 32.98 0.39
CA ALA A 9 -38.95 34.36 0.71
C ALA A 9 -40.31 34.85 0.18
N THR A 10 -40.89 34.24 -0.86
CA THR A 10 -41.83 34.94 -1.76
C THR A 10 -43.31 34.51 -1.73
N ALA A 11 -43.74 33.66 -0.80
CA ALA A 11 -45.11 33.10 -0.79
C ALA A 11 -45.99 33.45 0.42
N LEU A 12 -45.56 34.33 1.34
CA LEU A 12 -46.30 34.60 2.59
C LEU A 12 -46.45 36.10 2.94
N LEU A 13 -46.53 36.97 1.92
CA LEU A 13 -46.46 38.42 2.06
C LEU A 13 -47.75 39.17 1.64
N VAL A 14 -48.94 38.64 1.94
CA VAL A 14 -50.19 39.43 1.99
C VAL A 14 -51.16 38.86 3.05
N SER A 15 -51.08 39.33 4.31
CA SER A 15 -52.23 39.38 5.25
C SER A 15 -51.85 39.93 6.66
N THR A 16 -51.29 41.14 6.76
CA THR A 16 -51.08 41.79 8.08
C THR A 16 -51.40 43.29 8.04
N SER A 17 -52.69 43.62 8.18
CA SER A 17 -53.11 44.93 8.66
C SER A 17 -54.56 44.89 9.15
N LEU A 18 -54.77 44.98 10.47
CA LEU A 18 -55.44 46.11 11.14
C LEU A 18 -55.63 45.82 12.64
N PRO A 19 -55.35 46.77 13.54
CA PRO A 19 -55.59 46.62 14.97
C PRO A 19 -57.00 47.12 15.36
N ALA A 20 -57.67 46.45 16.30
CA ALA A 20 -58.86 46.99 16.95
C ALA A 20 -59.07 46.45 18.39
N CYS A 21 -59.04 47.38 19.33
CA CYS A 21 -59.88 47.53 20.53
C CYS A 21 -60.13 46.38 21.53
N ASN A 22 -59.96 46.74 22.81
CA ASN A 22 -60.22 45.97 24.02
C ASN A 22 -61.50 45.11 24.02
N GLY A 23 -61.30 43.83 24.33
CA GLY A 23 -62.27 42.90 24.90
C GLY A 23 -61.50 41.77 25.59
N LEU A 24 -62.02 41.19 26.67
CA LEU A 24 -61.32 40.16 27.46
C LEU A 24 -61.34 38.79 26.74
N HIS A 25 -60.69 38.72 25.57
CA HIS A 25 -60.62 37.51 24.76
C HIS A 25 -59.55 36.58 25.34
N THR A 26 -59.97 35.59 26.12
CA THR A 26 -59.13 34.42 26.40
C THR A 26 -58.92 33.70 25.06
N PRO A 27 -57.71 33.71 24.48
CA PRO A 27 -57.52 33.23 23.12
C PRO A 27 -57.88 31.75 23.06
N SER A 28 -58.66 31.36 22.04
CA SER A 28 -59.11 29.98 21.89
C SER A 28 -57.92 29.00 21.80
N PRO A 29 -58.08 27.70 22.13
CA PRO A 29 -57.00 26.72 21.96
C PRO A 29 -56.42 26.69 20.54
N ALA A 30 -57.25 26.98 19.53
CA ALA A 30 -56.83 27.13 18.14
C ALA A 30 -55.99 28.41 17.90
N GLU A 31 -56.35 29.56 18.48
CA GLU A 31 -55.53 30.79 18.39
C GLU A 31 -54.21 30.67 19.15
N GLN A 32 -54.22 30.06 20.34
CA GLN A 32 -53.01 29.79 21.10
C GLN A 32 -52.09 28.84 20.32
N GLY A 33 -52.65 27.80 19.70
CA GLY A 33 -51.90 26.88 18.83
C GLY A 33 -51.31 27.58 17.61
N ALA A 34 -52.11 28.38 16.90
CA ALA A 34 -51.64 29.15 15.75
C ALA A 34 -50.49 30.12 16.10
N LYS A 35 -50.59 30.83 17.24
CA LYS A 35 -49.52 31.71 17.75
C LYS A 35 -48.24 30.93 18.06
N LYS A 36 -48.33 29.78 18.74
CA LYS A 36 -47.19 28.90 19.03
C LYS A 36 -46.55 28.36 17.75
N VAL A 37 -47.33 27.80 16.82
CA VAL A 37 -46.81 27.30 15.53
C VAL A 37 -46.11 28.42 14.75
N THR A 38 -46.67 29.63 14.72
CA THR A 38 -46.05 30.79 14.07
C THR A 38 -44.70 31.16 14.72
N GLN A 39 -44.65 31.20 16.06
CA GLN A 39 -43.42 31.50 16.81
C GLN A 39 -42.33 30.44 16.57
N VAL A 40 -42.68 29.15 16.60
CA VAL A 40 -41.75 28.04 16.36
C VAL A 40 -41.27 28.03 14.90
N THR A 41 -42.13 28.39 13.95
CA THR A 41 -41.75 28.57 12.53
C THR A 41 -40.75 29.74 12.36
N ALA A 42 -40.95 30.84 13.10
CA ALA A 42 -40.02 31.97 13.09
C ALA A 42 -38.64 31.58 13.66
N LYS A 43 -38.60 30.82 14.77
CA LYS A 43 -37.35 30.25 15.30
C LYS A 43 -36.65 29.35 14.26
N ALA A 44 -37.39 28.48 13.57
CA ALA A 44 -36.84 27.59 12.55
C ALA A 44 -36.19 28.36 11.38
N ARG A 45 -36.80 29.47 10.94
CA ARG A 45 -36.19 30.36 9.93
C ARG A 45 -34.92 31.04 10.46
N ALA A 46 -34.91 31.48 11.72
CA ALA A 46 -33.74 32.10 12.35
C ALA A 46 -32.54 31.13 12.49
N ILE A 47 -32.78 29.83 12.66
CA ILE A 47 -31.72 28.81 12.62
C ILE A 47 -31.01 28.83 11.27
N SER A 48 -31.74 28.88 10.15
CA SER A 48 -31.14 28.88 8.80
C SER A 48 -30.15 30.03 8.57
N SER A 49 -30.37 31.19 9.17
CA SER A 49 -29.42 32.31 9.13
C SER A 49 -28.17 32.11 9.99
N ARG A 50 -28.21 31.22 10.99
CA ARG A 50 -27.13 30.94 11.95
C ARG A 50 -26.20 29.79 11.54
N ILE A 51 -26.54 28.99 10.52
CA ILE A 51 -25.76 27.80 10.14
C ILE A 51 -24.42 28.21 9.51
N THR A 52 -23.31 27.64 10.00
CA THR A 52 -21.98 27.82 9.39
C THR A 52 -21.66 26.78 8.32
N TYR A 53 -20.66 27.09 7.50
CA TYR A 53 -20.01 26.13 6.60
C TYR A 53 -18.78 25.45 7.23
N SER A 54 -18.38 25.82 8.46
CA SER A 54 -17.24 25.24 9.18
C SER A 54 -17.47 25.22 10.69
N PRO A 55 -17.18 24.11 11.39
CA PRO A 55 -17.19 24.04 12.85
C PRO A 55 -16.35 25.15 13.53
N ASP A 56 -15.22 25.53 12.95
CA ASP A 56 -14.32 26.56 13.52
C ASP A 56 -14.97 27.95 13.60
N ALA A 57 -15.97 28.20 12.73
CA ALA A 57 -16.69 29.46 12.67
C ALA A 57 -17.80 29.61 13.72
N VAL A 58 -18.13 28.55 14.47
CA VAL A 58 -19.13 28.55 15.57
C VAL A 58 -18.75 29.53 16.68
N SER A 59 -17.45 29.82 16.83
CA SER A 59 -16.90 30.82 17.74
C SER A 59 -17.29 32.28 17.44
N ARG A 60 -17.93 32.57 16.30
CA ARG A 60 -18.26 33.93 15.84
C ARG A 60 -19.75 34.22 15.95
N THR A 61 -20.10 35.44 16.32
CA THR A 61 -21.48 35.95 16.31
C THR A 61 -21.76 36.72 15.02
N LEU A 62 -23.01 36.72 14.56
CA LEU A 62 -23.44 37.55 13.43
C LEU A 62 -23.63 39.01 13.88
N PRO A 63 -23.12 40.00 13.14
CA PRO A 63 -23.53 41.38 13.32
C PRO A 63 -24.98 41.55 12.82
N VAL A 64 -25.82 42.16 13.65
CA VAL A 64 -27.22 42.46 13.30
C VAL A 64 -27.23 43.71 12.41
N GLU A 65 -27.74 43.61 11.18
CA GLU A 65 -28.03 44.78 10.35
C GLU A 65 -29.29 45.49 10.88
N GLY A 66 -29.08 46.55 11.66
CA GLY A 66 -30.10 47.57 11.96
C GLY A 66 -30.61 47.62 13.40
N GLY A 67 -30.26 48.71 14.10
CA GLY A 67 -31.14 49.39 15.09
C GLY A 67 -31.43 48.68 16.43
N GLU A 68 -30.72 49.11 17.48
CA GLU A 68 -31.19 49.15 18.88
C GLU A 68 -31.95 47.93 19.44
N ALA A 69 -31.37 46.73 19.31
CA ALA A 69 -31.62 45.63 20.24
C ALA A 69 -30.29 45.01 20.68
N ARG A 70 -29.90 45.23 21.94
CA ARG A 70 -28.68 44.63 22.54
C ARG A 70 -28.92 43.23 23.11
N GLU A 71 -30.10 42.68 22.87
CA GLU A 71 -30.49 41.31 23.21
C GLU A 71 -30.46 40.44 21.96
N LEU A 72 -29.95 39.20 22.08
CA LEU A 72 -29.88 38.19 21.02
C LEU A 72 -28.83 38.40 19.91
N ALA A 73 -27.58 38.70 20.30
CA ALA A 73 -26.41 38.31 19.50
C ALA A 73 -26.29 36.77 19.50
N GLN A 74 -27.12 36.09 18.70
CA GLN A 74 -27.18 34.63 18.68
C GLN A 74 -25.92 34.05 18.00
N GLY A 75 -25.28 33.08 18.67
CA GLY A 75 -24.12 32.38 18.13
C GLY A 75 -24.44 31.65 16.83
N LEU A 76 -23.45 31.61 15.95
CA LEU A 76 -23.44 30.72 14.80
C LEU A 76 -23.46 29.25 15.24
N LEU A 77 -24.06 28.37 14.44
CA LEU A 77 -24.28 26.96 14.74
C LEU A 77 -23.54 26.04 13.77
N ALA A 78 -23.00 24.94 14.29
CA ALA A 78 -22.59 23.81 13.46
C ALA A 78 -23.82 23.14 12.83
N PRO A 79 -23.70 22.47 11.67
CA PRO A 79 -24.82 21.78 11.02
C PRO A 79 -25.53 20.77 11.94
N ALA A 80 -24.77 19.96 12.69
CA ALA A 80 -25.33 18.98 13.64
C ALA A 80 -26.11 19.62 14.80
N ASP A 81 -25.70 20.79 15.29
CA ASP A 81 -26.41 21.49 16.37
C ASP A 81 -27.64 22.24 15.85
N ALA A 82 -27.57 22.81 14.65
CA ALA A 82 -28.74 23.32 13.93
C ALA A 82 -29.76 22.22 13.66
N ALA A 83 -29.32 21.00 13.34
CA ALA A 83 -30.19 19.83 13.17
C ALA A 83 -30.87 19.41 14.48
N LYS A 84 -30.17 19.42 15.62
CA LYS A 84 -30.76 19.21 16.95
C LYS A 84 -31.80 20.27 17.31
N GLU A 85 -31.50 21.56 17.08
CA GLU A 85 -32.46 22.65 17.31
C GLU A 85 -33.72 22.45 16.42
N LEU A 86 -33.57 22.14 15.13
CA LEU A 86 -34.69 21.88 14.21
C LEU A 86 -35.54 20.67 14.62
N ARG A 87 -34.93 19.58 15.11
CA ARG A 87 -35.65 18.39 15.62
C ARG A 87 -36.46 18.70 16.88
N THR A 88 -35.89 19.47 17.81
CA THR A 88 -36.61 19.96 19.00
C THR A 88 -37.81 20.82 18.60
N LEU A 89 -37.61 21.80 17.72
CA LEU A 89 -38.69 22.66 17.23
C LEU A 89 -39.76 21.86 16.45
N ALA A 90 -39.41 20.81 15.70
CA ALA A 90 -40.39 19.96 15.01
C ALA A 90 -41.33 19.24 16.00
N THR A 91 -40.80 18.83 17.16
CA THR A 91 -41.59 18.27 18.26
C THR A 91 -42.46 19.35 18.93
N GLU A 92 -41.94 20.56 19.15
CA GLU A 92 -42.73 21.72 19.62
C GLU A 92 -43.91 22.05 18.67
N VAL A 93 -43.67 22.09 17.35
CA VAL A 93 -44.73 22.30 16.34
C VAL A 93 -45.80 21.22 16.47
N THR A 94 -45.39 19.94 16.56
CA THR A 94 -46.32 18.81 16.63
C THR A 94 -47.22 18.89 17.88
N ALA A 95 -46.67 19.31 19.01
CA ALA A 95 -47.38 19.44 20.29
C ALA A 95 -48.25 20.72 20.41
N ALA A 96 -48.03 21.72 19.56
CA ALA A 96 -48.70 23.03 19.65
C ALA A 96 -50.09 23.09 19.00
N ALA A 97 -50.51 22.11 18.21
CA ALA A 97 -51.71 22.20 17.39
C ALA A 97 -53.04 22.02 18.17
N GLY A 98 -53.93 23.02 18.12
CA GLY A 98 -55.20 23.02 18.86
C GLY A 98 -56.37 22.34 18.15
N SER A 99 -56.42 22.37 16.82
CA SER A 99 -57.49 21.78 16.00
C SER A 99 -57.00 20.67 15.05
N ASP A 100 -57.90 19.87 14.48
CA ASP A 100 -57.52 18.80 13.53
C ASP A 100 -56.93 19.29 12.21
N SER A 101 -57.32 20.47 11.72
CA SER A 101 -56.66 21.11 10.56
C SER A 101 -55.23 21.53 10.93
N GLN A 102 -55.07 22.21 12.06
CA GLN A 102 -53.77 22.61 12.58
C GLN A 102 -52.86 21.40 12.85
N ARG A 103 -53.39 20.26 13.33
CA ARG A 103 -52.60 19.02 13.52
C ARG A 103 -52.04 18.49 12.20
N LYS A 104 -52.81 18.55 11.10
CA LYS A 104 -52.35 18.12 9.77
C LYS A 104 -51.26 19.04 9.22
N GLU A 105 -51.44 20.35 9.36
CA GLU A 105 -50.47 21.37 8.94
C GLU A 105 -49.18 21.29 9.78
N ALA A 106 -49.32 21.25 11.11
CA ALA A 106 -48.22 21.09 12.06
C ALA A 106 -47.42 19.81 11.81
N LYS A 107 -48.08 18.68 11.56
CA LYS A 107 -47.39 17.43 11.19
C LYS A 107 -46.59 17.59 9.89
N THR A 108 -47.16 18.26 8.88
CA THR A 108 -46.48 18.50 7.59
C THR A 108 -45.26 19.41 7.75
N LEU A 109 -45.38 20.48 8.54
CA LEU A 109 -44.28 21.37 8.88
C LEU A 109 -43.19 20.65 9.69
N ALA A 110 -43.57 19.87 10.70
CA ALA A 110 -42.64 19.08 11.51
C ALA A 110 -41.87 18.04 10.67
N THR A 111 -42.50 17.37 9.72
CA THR A 111 -41.81 16.47 8.78
C THR A 111 -40.79 17.22 7.90
N ARG A 112 -41.11 18.44 7.42
CA ARG A 112 -40.14 19.27 6.68
C ARG A 112 -38.96 19.69 7.56
N MET A 113 -39.21 20.09 8.80
CA MET A 113 -38.15 20.46 9.74
C MET A 113 -37.26 19.26 10.12
N ARG A 114 -37.82 18.05 10.25
CA ARG A 114 -37.04 16.81 10.44
C ARG A 114 -36.22 16.44 9.20
N ARG A 115 -36.76 16.61 7.98
CA ARG A 115 -35.99 16.48 6.73
C ARG A 115 -34.84 17.48 6.68
N ASP A 116 -35.09 18.74 6.98
CA ASP A 116 -34.07 19.80 6.90
C ASP A 116 -32.95 19.55 7.93
N ALA A 117 -33.31 19.03 9.12
CA ALA A 117 -32.33 18.52 10.08
C ALA A 117 -31.51 17.35 9.52
N MET A 118 -32.18 16.31 8.98
CA MET A 118 -31.49 15.15 8.36
C MET A 118 -30.51 15.59 7.27
N MET A 119 -30.87 16.55 6.43
CA MET A 119 -29.98 17.07 5.39
C MET A 119 -28.73 17.76 5.97
N LEU A 120 -28.84 18.44 7.11
CA LEU A 120 -27.70 19.08 7.78
C LEU A 120 -26.76 18.06 8.43
N ASP A 121 -27.31 17.03 9.08
CA ASP A 121 -26.51 15.92 9.62
C ASP A 121 -25.80 15.15 8.48
N LEU A 122 -26.50 14.90 7.38
CA LEU A 122 -25.94 14.26 6.19
C LEU A 122 -24.82 15.11 5.56
N MET A 123 -24.96 16.45 5.50
CA MET A 123 -23.91 17.33 5.00
C MET A 123 -22.64 17.30 5.88
N ASP A 124 -22.77 17.19 7.20
CA ASP A 124 -21.61 17.07 8.09
C ASP A 124 -20.97 15.68 7.97
N LEU A 125 -21.78 14.62 7.83
CA LEU A 125 -21.30 13.28 7.54
C LEU A 125 -20.57 13.20 6.17
N GLU A 126 -21.10 13.82 5.11
CA GLU A 126 -20.44 13.94 3.80
C GLU A 126 -19.06 14.63 3.93
N ARG A 127 -18.98 15.71 4.72
CA ARG A 127 -17.72 16.42 5.01
C ARG A 127 -16.71 15.54 5.76
N ILE A 128 -17.15 14.83 6.80
CA ILE A 128 -16.28 13.93 7.58
C ILE A 128 -15.81 12.75 6.71
N ALA A 129 -16.70 12.19 5.87
CA ALA A 129 -16.38 11.13 4.92
C ALA A 129 -15.31 11.58 3.90
N GLN A 130 -15.39 12.80 3.38
CA GLN A 130 -14.37 13.36 2.48
C GLN A 130 -12.99 13.49 3.15
N LEU A 131 -12.95 13.94 4.41
CA LEU A 131 -11.70 13.99 5.19
C LEU A 131 -11.12 12.58 5.42
N LYS A 132 -12.00 11.62 5.76
CA LYS A 132 -11.64 10.20 5.94
C LYS A 132 -11.08 9.58 4.66
N SER A 133 -11.72 9.85 3.52
CA SER A 133 -11.30 9.38 2.19
C SER A 133 -9.94 9.95 1.78
N ALA A 134 -9.69 11.24 2.04
CA ALA A 134 -8.39 11.87 1.81
C ALA A 134 -7.26 11.21 2.64
N LEU A 135 -7.52 10.89 3.92
CA LEU A 135 -6.58 10.14 4.75
C LEU A 135 -6.36 8.70 4.23
N ALA A 136 -7.42 8.01 3.79
CA ALA A 136 -7.32 6.67 3.20
C ALA A 136 -6.45 6.65 1.93
N SER A 137 -6.65 7.60 1.00
CA SER A 137 -5.78 7.77 -0.18
C SER A 137 -4.34 8.06 0.24
N GLY A 138 -4.16 8.99 1.19
CA GLY A 138 -2.84 9.34 1.71
C GLY A 138 -2.08 8.13 2.27
N ILE A 139 -2.76 7.25 3.02
CA ILE A 139 -2.19 5.98 3.50
C ILE A 139 -1.85 5.08 2.29
N ALA A 140 -2.81 4.81 1.41
CA ALA A 140 -2.65 3.90 0.28
C ALA A 140 -1.48 4.30 -0.64
N GLU A 141 -1.26 5.60 -0.86
CA GLU A 141 -0.10 6.15 -1.56
C GLU A 141 1.23 5.74 -0.93
N ARG A 142 1.40 5.91 0.40
CA ARG A 142 2.65 5.54 1.10
C ARG A 142 2.87 4.03 1.08
N LEU A 143 1.80 3.25 1.28
CA LEU A 143 1.85 1.79 1.21
C LEU A 143 2.13 1.28 -0.22
N SER A 144 1.73 2.03 -1.25
CA SER A 144 2.12 1.77 -2.65
C SER A 144 3.59 2.11 -2.91
N ALA A 145 4.06 3.25 -2.39
CA ALA A 145 5.46 3.67 -2.51
C ALA A 145 6.43 2.66 -1.87
N ILE A 146 6.13 2.15 -0.66
CA ILE A 146 6.91 1.07 -0.02
C ILE A 146 7.00 -0.16 -0.93
N ARG A 147 5.85 -0.63 -1.45
CA ARG A 147 5.82 -1.77 -2.37
C ARG A 147 6.62 -1.54 -3.65
N SER A 148 6.66 -0.30 -4.16
CA SER A 148 7.48 0.04 -5.33
C SER A 148 8.99 0.01 -5.05
N ILE A 149 9.41 0.36 -3.83
CA ILE A 149 10.81 0.27 -3.38
C ILE A 149 11.19 -1.20 -3.15
N ASP A 150 10.32 -2.00 -2.55
CA ASP A 150 10.58 -3.44 -2.37
C ASP A 150 10.65 -4.18 -3.71
N ALA A 151 9.82 -3.77 -4.68
CA ALA A 151 9.82 -4.30 -6.04
C ALA A 151 11.02 -3.84 -6.89
N SER A 152 11.71 -2.74 -6.54
CA SER A 152 12.88 -2.26 -7.31
C SER A 152 14.07 -3.21 -7.23
N GLY A 153 14.11 -4.07 -6.20
CA GLY A 153 15.25 -4.95 -5.92
C GLY A 153 16.44 -4.25 -5.26
N ASP A 154 16.42 -2.92 -5.06
CA ASP A 154 17.49 -2.19 -4.35
C ASP A 154 17.79 -2.77 -2.95
N PRO A 155 16.81 -3.21 -2.14
CA PRO A 155 17.10 -3.88 -0.86
C PRO A 155 17.89 -5.18 -0.98
N ARG A 156 17.87 -5.84 -2.15
CA ARG A 156 18.58 -7.11 -2.44
C ARG A 156 19.87 -6.92 -3.23
N ALA A 157 20.05 -5.78 -3.89
CA ALA A 157 21.24 -5.45 -4.68
C ALA A 157 22.60 -5.72 -3.98
N PRO A 158 22.76 -5.53 -2.65
CA PRO A 158 24.02 -5.85 -1.97
C PRO A 158 24.41 -7.33 -2.04
N LEU A 159 23.44 -8.25 -2.05
CA LEU A 159 23.70 -9.69 -2.11
C LEU A 159 24.28 -10.09 -3.47
N GLU A 160 23.70 -9.57 -4.54
CA GLU A 160 24.20 -9.80 -5.90
C GLU A 160 25.57 -9.17 -6.14
N ALA A 161 25.79 -7.96 -5.63
CA ALA A 161 27.07 -7.27 -5.78
C ALA A 161 28.18 -7.97 -4.97
N ALA A 162 27.91 -8.40 -3.74
CA ALA A 162 28.85 -9.18 -2.94
C ALA A 162 29.19 -10.54 -3.59
N ALA A 163 28.22 -11.18 -4.25
CA ALA A 163 28.49 -12.40 -5.02
C ALA A 163 29.45 -12.15 -6.20
N ARG A 164 29.31 -11.01 -6.92
CA ARG A 164 30.22 -10.62 -8.02
C ARG A 164 31.62 -10.24 -7.52
N SER A 165 31.69 -9.52 -6.40
CA SER A 165 32.93 -9.17 -5.69
C SER A 165 33.71 -10.42 -5.30
N LYS A 166 33.06 -11.37 -4.62
CA LYS A 166 33.63 -12.68 -4.27
C LYS A 166 34.05 -13.51 -5.50
N ALA A 167 33.28 -13.48 -6.58
CA ALA A 167 33.63 -14.18 -7.82
C ALA A 167 34.90 -13.59 -8.48
N SER A 168 35.05 -12.27 -8.47
CA SER A 168 36.25 -11.59 -9.01
C SER A 168 37.50 -11.91 -8.19
N GLN A 169 37.38 -11.91 -6.86
CA GLN A 169 38.46 -12.34 -5.95
C GLN A 169 38.84 -13.81 -6.17
N GLY A 170 37.85 -14.70 -6.31
CA GLY A 170 38.08 -16.11 -6.60
C GLY A 170 38.77 -16.35 -7.94
N ALA A 171 38.43 -15.57 -8.98
CA ALA A 171 39.10 -15.64 -10.28
C ALA A 171 40.58 -15.21 -10.19
N LYS A 172 40.90 -14.15 -9.44
CA LYS A 172 42.30 -13.77 -9.19
C LYS A 172 43.05 -14.84 -8.40
N ALA A 173 42.50 -15.33 -7.31
CA ALA A 173 43.15 -16.37 -6.51
C ALA A 173 43.44 -17.65 -7.31
N ALA A 174 42.54 -18.04 -8.22
CA ALA A 174 42.77 -19.18 -9.12
C ALA A 174 43.88 -18.91 -10.16
N PHE A 175 43.95 -17.69 -10.70
CA PHE A 175 45.02 -17.28 -11.62
C PHE A 175 46.38 -17.20 -10.94
N ASP A 176 46.47 -16.51 -9.79
CA ASP A 176 47.71 -16.40 -9.02
C ASP A 176 48.19 -17.79 -8.57
N GLY A 177 47.27 -18.69 -8.22
CA GLY A 177 47.54 -20.10 -7.94
C GLY A 177 48.16 -20.84 -9.12
N SER A 178 47.59 -20.75 -10.33
CA SER A 178 48.14 -21.44 -11.50
C SER A 178 49.51 -20.91 -11.92
N VAL A 179 49.76 -19.60 -11.78
CA VAL A 179 51.09 -19.00 -12.00
C VAL A 179 52.10 -19.52 -10.96
N SER A 180 51.69 -19.69 -9.70
CA SER A 180 52.53 -20.26 -8.64
C SER A 180 52.87 -21.74 -8.92
N GLU A 181 51.89 -22.56 -9.27
CA GLU A 181 52.08 -23.99 -9.60
C GLU A 181 53.04 -24.19 -10.79
N GLU A 182 52.91 -23.37 -11.84
CA GLU A 182 53.79 -23.44 -13.01
C GLU A 182 55.21 -22.97 -12.67
N THR A 183 55.34 -21.94 -11.83
CA THR A 183 56.63 -21.45 -11.32
C THR A 183 57.33 -22.50 -10.45
N GLU A 184 56.59 -23.21 -9.60
CA GLU A 184 57.11 -24.31 -8.77
C GLU A 184 57.55 -25.49 -9.63
N ARG A 185 56.78 -25.85 -10.67
CA ARG A 185 57.16 -26.86 -11.67
C ARG A 185 58.48 -26.52 -12.36
N ALA A 186 58.66 -25.26 -12.77
CA ALA A 186 59.92 -24.78 -13.34
C ALA A 186 61.10 -24.93 -12.36
N ASN A 187 60.91 -24.57 -11.09
CA ASN A 187 61.95 -24.64 -10.07
C ASN A 187 62.31 -26.09 -9.70
N THR A 188 61.34 -26.99 -9.64
CA THR A 188 61.56 -28.42 -9.47
C THR A 188 62.37 -28.99 -10.63
N ALA A 189 62.00 -28.66 -11.87
CA ALA A 189 62.70 -29.11 -13.06
C ALA A 189 64.15 -28.57 -13.14
N ARG A 190 64.41 -27.30 -12.76
CA ARG A 190 65.77 -26.76 -12.64
C ARG A 190 66.62 -27.51 -11.60
N THR A 191 66.02 -27.82 -10.45
CA THR A 191 66.71 -28.53 -9.36
C THR A 191 67.12 -29.94 -9.79
N ALA A 192 66.27 -30.63 -10.57
CA ALA A 192 66.58 -31.94 -11.16
C ALA A 192 67.60 -31.85 -12.31
N LEU A 193 67.57 -30.76 -13.09
CA LEU A 193 68.48 -30.54 -14.22
C LEU A 193 69.92 -30.25 -13.78
N GLN A 194 70.12 -29.47 -12.72
CA GLN A 194 71.44 -29.02 -12.27
C GLN A 194 72.51 -30.12 -12.12
N PRO A 195 72.26 -31.28 -11.48
CA PRO A 195 73.25 -32.36 -11.40
C PRO A 195 73.49 -33.08 -12.74
N LEU A 196 72.50 -33.10 -13.65
CA LEU A 196 72.64 -33.71 -14.97
C LEU A 196 73.54 -32.86 -15.87
N ASP A 197 73.27 -31.55 -15.98
CA ASP A 197 74.12 -30.63 -16.75
C ASP A 197 75.57 -30.63 -16.22
N ALA A 198 75.77 -30.61 -14.89
CA ALA A 198 77.11 -30.69 -14.29
C ALA A 198 77.84 -32.03 -14.61
N SER A 199 77.10 -33.14 -14.66
CA SER A 199 77.64 -34.46 -15.01
C SER A 199 77.98 -34.57 -16.50
N ILE A 200 77.19 -33.95 -17.38
CA ILE A 200 77.48 -33.82 -18.82
C ILE A 200 78.77 -33.01 -19.00
N ASP A 201 78.86 -31.80 -18.43
CA ASP A 201 80.02 -30.91 -18.51
C ASP A 201 81.31 -31.61 -18.01
N GLU A 202 81.23 -32.33 -16.89
CA GLU A 202 82.36 -33.10 -16.35
C GLU A 202 82.79 -34.24 -17.29
N LYS A 203 81.83 -35.01 -17.83
CA LYS A 203 82.12 -36.14 -18.74
C LYS A 203 82.70 -35.66 -20.08
N GLU A 204 82.20 -34.57 -20.63
CA GLU A 204 82.72 -33.97 -21.86
C GLU A 204 84.12 -33.39 -21.65
N THR A 205 84.33 -32.60 -20.60
CA THR A 205 85.66 -32.06 -20.23
C THR A 205 86.70 -33.17 -20.04
N ASN A 206 86.33 -34.26 -19.36
CA ASN A 206 87.21 -35.42 -19.17
C ASN A 206 87.48 -36.18 -20.49
N ALA A 207 86.53 -36.23 -21.42
CA ALA A 207 86.74 -36.81 -22.75
C ALA A 207 87.68 -35.96 -23.62
N GLU A 208 87.56 -34.62 -23.57
CA GLU A 208 88.47 -33.69 -24.26
C GLU A 208 89.90 -33.79 -23.71
N ALA A 209 90.07 -33.89 -22.39
CA ALA A 209 91.38 -34.10 -21.77
C ALA A 209 92.03 -35.41 -22.26
N LEU A 210 91.26 -36.48 -22.42
CA LEU A 210 91.74 -37.72 -23.01
C LEU A 210 92.10 -37.57 -24.50
N ASP A 211 91.39 -36.76 -25.29
CA ASP A 211 91.77 -36.50 -26.69
C ASP A 211 93.14 -35.81 -26.80
N ILE A 212 93.41 -34.82 -25.95
CA ILE A 212 94.71 -34.11 -25.90
C ILE A 212 95.84 -35.10 -25.58
N ASP A 213 95.61 -36.01 -24.62
CA ASP A 213 96.52 -37.09 -24.28
C ASP A 213 96.73 -38.07 -25.45
N ILE A 214 95.67 -38.47 -26.15
CA ILE A 214 95.72 -39.36 -27.32
C ILE A 214 96.53 -38.70 -28.45
N GLN A 215 96.31 -37.42 -28.73
CA GLN A 215 97.08 -36.67 -29.72
C GLN A 215 98.57 -36.63 -29.33
N THR A 216 98.88 -36.37 -28.07
CA THR A 216 100.24 -36.33 -27.53
C THR A 216 100.94 -37.70 -27.64
N LEU A 217 100.25 -38.80 -27.30
CA LEU A 217 100.78 -40.15 -27.41
C LEU A 217 101.02 -40.54 -28.88
N ARG A 218 100.09 -40.22 -29.79
CA ARG A 218 100.24 -40.46 -31.23
C ARG A 218 101.41 -39.66 -31.83
N ALA A 219 101.58 -38.40 -31.44
CA ALA A 219 102.71 -37.58 -31.88
C ALA A 219 104.06 -38.17 -31.42
N LYS A 220 104.16 -38.60 -30.15
CA LYS A 220 105.36 -39.27 -29.62
C LYS A 220 105.64 -40.62 -30.31
N ALA A 221 104.59 -41.40 -30.60
CA ALA A 221 104.72 -42.66 -31.31
C ALA A 221 105.25 -42.46 -32.75
N ALA A 222 104.77 -41.43 -33.45
CA ALA A 222 105.17 -41.11 -34.82
C ALA A 222 106.66 -40.76 -34.98
N THR A 223 107.31 -40.27 -33.92
CA THR A 223 108.75 -39.94 -33.90
C THR A 223 109.63 -41.01 -33.23
N SER A 224 109.04 -42.15 -32.83
CA SER A 224 109.74 -43.21 -32.08
C SER A 224 110.16 -44.37 -32.97
N THR A 225 111.10 -45.20 -32.49
CA THR A 225 111.42 -46.48 -33.15
C THR A 225 110.23 -47.44 -33.07
N PRO A 226 110.07 -48.41 -34.00
CA PRO A 226 108.90 -49.31 -34.02
C PRO A 226 108.65 -50.07 -32.70
N SER A 227 109.71 -50.45 -31.99
CA SER A 227 109.63 -51.12 -30.69
C SER A 227 109.16 -50.22 -29.54
N ALA A 228 109.35 -48.91 -29.64
CA ALA A 228 108.87 -47.91 -28.68
C ALA A 228 107.51 -47.30 -29.07
N ALA A 229 107.17 -47.28 -30.36
CA ALA A 229 105.91 -46.75 -30.86
C ALA A 229 104.69 -47.64 -30.53
N LEU A 230 104.84 -48.97 -30.60
CA LEU A 230 103.71 -49.89 -30.41
C LEU A 230 103.06 -49.82 -29.01
N PRO A 231 103.81 -49.76 -27.88
CA PRO A 231 103.21 -49.52 -26.57
C PRO A 231 102.45 -48.18 -26.49
N LEU A 232 103.01 -47.09 -27.01
CA LEU A 232 102.36 -45.77 -27.01
C LEU A 232 101.06 -45.76 -27.83
N MET A 233 100.98 -46.54 -28.90
CA MET A 233 99.76 -46.71 -29.69
C MET A 233 98.70 -47.55 -28.98
N LEU A 234 99.10 -48.53 -28.16
CA LEU A 234 98.18 -49.30 -27.31
C LEU A 234 97.61 -48.42 -26.18
N ASP A 235 98.43 -47.63 -25.50
CA ASP A 235 97.98 -46.67 -24.49
C ASP A 235 97.02 -45.64 -25.09
N ALA A 236 97.33 -45.12 -26.28
CA ALA A 236 96.46 -44.22 -27.03
C ALA A 236 95.14 -44.88 -27.47
N ARG A 237 95.09 -46.22 -27.59
CA ARG A 237 93.86 -46.96 -27.87
C ARG A 237 93.01 -47.13 -26.61
N VAL A 238 93.61 -47.51 -25.49
CA VAL A 238 92.91 -47.62 -24.19
C VAL A 238 92.28 -46.28 -23.80
N LYS A 239 93.01 -45.16 -23.98
CA LYS A 239 92.45 -43.81 -23.76
C LYS A 239 91.33 -43.46 -24.73
N LEU A 240 91.39 -43.91 -25.99
CA LEU A 240 90.32 -43.70 -26.97
C LEU A 240 89.03 -44.41 -26.56
N ASP A 241 89.12 -45.68 -26.14
CA ASP A 241 87.95 -46.46 -25.72
C ASP A 241 87.35 -45.88 -24.41
N ALA A 242 88.20 -45.35 -23.51
CA ALA A 242 87.75 -44.58 -22.32
C ALA A 242 87.04 -43.26 -22.69
N ALA A 243 87.59 -42.48 -23.60
CA ALA A 243 86.97 -41.23 -24.09
C ALA A 243 85.63 -41.50 -24.81
N GLN A 244 85.53 -42.59 -25.57
CA GLN A 244 84.28 -43.04 -26.17
C GLN A 244 83.24 -43.42 -25.11
N THR A 245 83.67 -44.11 -24.04
CA THR A 245 82.79 -44.47 -22.91
C THR A 245 82.23 -43.22 -22.21
N LEU A 246 83.07 -42.20 -21.96
CA LEU A 246 82.62 -40.94 -21.36
C LEU A 246 81.61 -40.19 -22.26
N ARG A 247 81.84 -40.11 -23.57
CA ARG A 247 80.90 -39.47 -24.50
C ARG A 247 79.56 -40.21 -24.60
N VAL A 248 79.57 -41.55 -24.56
CA VAL A 248 78.33 -42.35 -24.53
C VAL A 248 77.58 -42.12 -23.20
N ALA A 249 78.29 -41.99 -22.09
CA ALA A 249 77.68 -41.63 -20.81
C ALA A 249 77.09 -40.21 -20.81
N ALA A 250 77.82 -39.21 -21.32
CA ALA A 250 77.31 -37.84 -21.48
C ALA A 250 76.06 -37.79 -22.37
N SER A 251 76.06 -38.52 -23.49
CA SER A 251 74.89 -38.69 -24.37
C SER A 251 73.72 -39.43 -23.73
N GLY A 252 73.96 -40.15 -22.62
CA GLY A 252 72.92 -40.77 -21.80
C GLY A 252 72.25 -39.74 -20.91
N ASP A 253 73.06 -39.03 -20.11
CA ASP A 253 72.63 -37.95 -19.22
C ASP A 253 71.91 -36.83 -20.00
N ASP A 254 72.38 -36.46 -21.21
CA ASP A 254 71.76 -35.43 -22.05
C ASP A 254 70.31 -35.77 -22.45
N ARG A 255 70.05 -37.06 -22.74
CA ARG A 255 68.68 -37.56 -23.00
C ARG A 255 67.80 -37.56 -21.75
N GLU A 256 68.40 -37.70 -20.57
CA GLU A 256 67.69 -37.60 -19.29
C GLU A 256 67.44 -36.14 -18.90
N ALA A 257 68.32 -35.21 -19.31
CA ALA A 257 68.20 -33.78 -19.09
C ALA A 257 67.13 -33.10 -19.97
N GLU A 258 66.99 -33.51 -21.24
CA GLU A 258 66.08 -32.86 -22.20
C GLU A 258 64.61 -32.71 -21.73
N PRO A 259 63.95 -33.69 -21.09
CA PRO A 259 62.62 -33.51 -20.51
C PRO A 259 62.55 -32.37 -19.47
N TYR A 260 63.58 -32.23 -18.63
CA TYR A 260 63.67 -31.15 -17.66
C TYR A 260 63.96 -29.81 -18.33
N ARG A 261 64.89 -29.75 -19.29
CA ARG A 261 65.15 -28.53 -20.10
C ARG A 261 63.90 -28.06 -20.84
N SER A 262 63.13 -28.98 -21.42
CA SER A 262 61.84 -28.70 -22.07
C SER A 262 60.81 -28.15 -21.07
N THR A 263 60.69 -28.77 -19.89
CA THR A 263 59.78 -28.31 -18.83
C THR A 263 60.14 -26.90 -18.36
N VAL A 264 61.43 -26.62 -18.10
CA VAL A 264 61.90 -25.28 -17.72
C VAL A 264 61.62 -24.27 -18.83
N ARG A 265 61.88 -24.61 -20.09
CA ARG A 265 61.64 -23.73 -21.25
C ARG A 265 60.16 -23.36 -21.39
N ILE A 266 59.25 -24.33 -21.30
CA ILE A 266 57.80 -24.11 -21.40
C ILE A 266 57.30 -23.27 -20.24
N ALA A 267 57.67 -23.64 -19.00
CA ALA A 267 57.21 -22.94 -17.82
C ALA A 267 57.79 -21.52 -17.70
N ASP A 268 59.04 -21.28 -18.11
CA ASP A 268 59.62 -19.93 -18.21
C ASP A 268 58.93 -19.09 -19.28
N MET A 269 58.61 -19.65 -20.46
CA MET A 269 57.82 -18.93 -21.47
C MET A 269 56.42 -18.57 -20.96
N ALA A 270 55.80 -19.45 -20.17
CA ALA A 270 54.50 -19.17 -19.56
C ALA A 270 54.60 -18.08 -18.48
N THR A 271 55.58 -18.17 -17.56
CA THR A 271 55.61 -17.41 -16.30
C THR A 271 56.57 -16.22 -16.27
N LYS A 272 57.74 -16.32 -16.90
CA LYS A 272 58.90 -15.48 -16.58
C LYS A 272 59.07 -14.35 -17.59
N GLY A 273 58.70 -13.14 -17.16
CA GLY A 273 58.76 -11.95 -18.02
C GLY A 273 57.65 -11.90 -19.07
N ASN A 274 56.65 -12.78 -18.98
CA ASN A 274 55.48 -12.73 -19.84
C ASN A 274 54.62 -11.50 -19.49
N ALA A 275 54.56 -10.54 -20.43
CA ALA A 275 53.75 -9.34 -20.28
C ALA A 275 52.25 -9.65 -20.11
N GLU A 276 51.77 -10.75 -20.70
CA GLU A 276 50.37 -11.17 -20.63
C GLU A 276 49.95 -11.53 -19.19
N ILE A 277 50.86 -12.07 -18.37
CA ILE A 277 50.57 -12.28 -16.93
C ILE A 277 50.42 -10.95 -16.22
N ALA A 278 51.35 -10.02 -16.41
CA ALA A 278 51.30 -8.72 -15.75
C ALA A 278 50.03 -7.93 -16.13
N ASP A 279 49.60 -8.01 -17.39
CA ASP A 279 48.37 -7.37 -17.87
C ASP A 279 47.11 -8.12 -17.41
N THR A 280 47.14 -9.46 -17.32
CA THR A 280 46.04 -10.25 -16.74
C THR A 280 45.86 -9.96 -15.25
N THR A 281 46.94 -9.87 -14.47
CA THR A 281 46.89 -9.47 -13.05
C THR A 281 46.28 -8.07 -12.90
N LYS A 282 46.75 -7.08 -13.68
CA LYS A 282 46.17 -5.71 -13.68
C LYS A 282 44.67 -5.72 -14.03
N PHE A 283 44.26 -6.50 -15.02
CA PHE A 283 42.86 -6.63 -15.42
C PHE A 283 42.00 -7.22 -14.31
N LEU A 284 42.49 -8.27 -13.63
CA LEU A 284 41.78 -8.91 -12.52
C LEU A 284 41.72 -7.98 -11.30
N ASP A 285 42.77 -7.23 -10.99
CA ASP A 285 42.77 -6.22 -9.93
C ASP A 285 41.78 -5.08 -10.21
N ALA A 286 41.79 -4.52 -11.43
CA ALA A 286 40.83 -3.50 -11.84
C ALA A 286 39.37 -4.00 -11.75
N ARG A 287 39.13 -5.27 -12.09
CA ARG A 287 37.81 -5.91 -11.98
C ARG A 287 37.39 -6.17 -10.53
N ILE A 288 38.33 -6.50 -9.65
CA ILE A 288 38.07 -6.57 -8.21
C ILE A 288 37.69 -5.18 -7.69
N GLU A 289 38.46 -4.14 -8.02
CA GLU A 289 38.19 -2.75 -7.62
C GLU A 289 36.81 -2.27 -8.11
N GLU A 290 36.48 -2.51 -9.38
CA GLU A 290 35.16 -2.20 -9.97
C GLU A 290 34.03 -2.93 -9.22
N SER A 291 34.18 -4.23 -8.98
CA SER A 291 33.16 -5.02 -8.28
C SER A 291 32.99 -4.62 -6.81
N SER A 292 34.07 -4.19 -6.13
CA SER A 292 34.03 -3.66 -4.77
C SER A 292 33.29 -2.31 -4.72
N LYS A 293 33.60 -1.39 -5.64
CA LYS A 293 32.87 -0.12 -5.78
C LYS A 293 31.39 -0.31 -6.10
N ALA A 294 31.07 -1.30 -6.93
CA ALA A 294 29.69 -1.68 -7.22
C ALA A 294 28.97 -2.25 -5.98
N GLU A 295 29.66 -3.00 -5.12
CA GLU A 295 29.15 -3.50 -3.85
C GLU A 295 28.88 -2.38 -2.84
N GLU A 296 29.79 -1.41 -2.70
CA GLU A 296 29.59 -0.21 -1.89
C GLU A 296 28.41 0.63 -2.39
N GLY A 297 28.33 0.87 -3.70
CA GLY A 297 27.20 1.57 -4.31
C GLY A 297 25.86 0.84 -4.16
N ALA A 298 25.86 -0.50 -4.16
CA ALA A 298 24.68 -1.31 -3.87
C ALA A 298 24.26 -1.21 -2.40
N LYS A 299 25.22 -1.27 -1.45
CA LYS A 299 24.96 -1.05 -0.01
C LYS A 299 24.39 0.34 0.26
N ALA A 300 24.93 1.38 -0.38
CA ALA A 300 24.44 2.75 -0.25
C ALA A 300 22.98 2.88 -0.75
N ARG A 301 22.65 2.31 -1.91
CA ARG A 301 21.27 2.30 -2.44
C ARG A 301 20.32 1.51 -1.55
N ALA A 302 20.71 0.32 -1.10
CA ALA A 302 19.90 -0.49 -0.18
C ALA A 302 19.61 0.24 1.13
N ASN A 303 20.61 0.90 1.73
CA ASN A 303 20.44 1.68 2.95
C ASN A 303 19.51 2.89 2.72
N ALA A 304 19.61 3.58 1.58
CA ALA A 304 18.72 4.68 1.22
C ALA A 304 17.27 4.19 1.01
N ALA A 305 17.09 3.06 0.32
CA ALA A 305 15.79 2.40 0.11
C ALA A 305 15.14 1.98 1.43
N LEU A 306 15.89 1.28 2.30
CA LEU A 306 15.42 0.86 3.62
C LEU A 306 15.07 2.04 4.53
N LYS A 307 15.87 3.11 4.50
CA LYS A 307 15.56 4.35 5.22
C LYS A 307 14.26 4.98 4.69
N ARG A 308 14.08 5.06 3.37
CA ARG A 308 12.87 5.64 2.79
C ARG A 308 11.62 4.78 3.06
N ASN A 309 11.75 3.46 3.07
CA ASN A 309 10.68 2.55 3.52
C ASN A 309 10.29 2.81 4.98
N ALA A 310 11.26 3.01 5.89
CA ALA A 310 10.98 3.31 7.29
C ALA A 310 10.29 4.68 7.45
N GLU A 311 10.72 5.71 6.71
CA GLU A 311 10.07 7.03 6.68
C GLU A 311 8.62 6.94 6.19
N LEU A 312 8.40 6.30 5.03
CA LEU A 312 7.05 6.09 4.45
C LEU A 312 6.15 5.26 5.37
N GLY A 313 6.71 4.26 6.06
CA GLY A 313 5.99 3.47 7.05
C GLY A 313 5.56 4.30 8.26
N ALA A 314 6.43 5.17 8.77
CA ALA A 314 6.11 6.10 9.85
C ALA A 314 5.06 7.15 9.42
N GLU A 315 5.17 7.70 8.21
CA GLU A 315 4.15 8.58 7.59
C GLU A 315 2.78 7.87 7.55
N ALA A 316 2.73 6.62 7.04
CA ALA A 316 1.51 5.85 6.93
C ALA A 316 0.89 5.49 8.29
N VAL A 317 1.71 5.13 9.29
CA VAL A 317 1.25 4.86 10.66
C VAL A 317 0.68 6.12 11.32
N LYS A 318 1.25 7.31 11.06
CA LYS A 318 0.70 8.59 11.54
C LYS A 318 -0.67 8.86 10.93
N LEU A 319 -0.78 8.77 9.60
CA LEU A 319 -2.05 8.95 8.88
C LEU A 319 -3.10 7.91 9.31
N MET A 320 -2.70 6.66 9.59
CA MET A 320 -3.62 5.62 10.07
C MET A 320 -4.14 5.91 11.49
N LYS A 321 -3.32 6.51 12.37
CA LYS A 321 -3.81 7.01 13.67
C LYS A 321 -4.82 8.13 13.48
N GLU A 322 -4.51 9.11 12.62
CA GLU A 322 -5.42 10.23 12.31
C GLU A 322 -6.74 9.72 11.69
N PHE A 323 -6.69 8.72 10.81
CA PHE A 323 -7.86 8.05 10.23
C PHE A 323 -8.70 7.34 11.29
N VAL A 324 -8.09 6.59 12.22
CA VAL A 324 -8.81 5.89 13.29
C VAL A 324 -9.45 6.88 14.26
N THR A 325 -8.74 7.93 14.67
CA THR A 325 -9.28 9.01 15.51
C THR A 325 -10.47 9.70 14.84
N LEU A 326 -10.36 10.05 13.55
CA LEU A 326 -11.46 10.66 12.81
C LEU A 326 -12.64 9.71 12.62
N ASP A 327 -12.39 8.40 12.47
CA ASP A 327 -13.45 7.40 12.42
C ASP A 327 -14.22 7.34 13.75
N THR A 328 -13.52 7.09 14.86
CA THR A 328 -14.13 6.81 16.16
C THR A 328 -14.74 8.05 16.83
N GLU A 329 -14.08 9.20 16.75
CA GLU A 329 -14.55 10.42 17.44
C GLU A 329 -15.67 11.14 16.65
N LEU A 330 -15.55 11.18 15.32
CA LEU A 330 -16.42 11.99 14.46
C LEU A 330 -17.32 11.16 13.53
N PHE A 331 -16.76 10.25 12.74
CA PHE A 331 -17.51 9.56 11.69
C PHE A 331 -18.61 8.64 12.25
N GLN A 332 -18.28 7.76 13.20
CA GLN A 332 -19.26 6.83 13.79
C GLN A 332 -20.39 7.59 14.52
N THR A 333 -20.05 8.68 15.23
CA THR A 333 -21.01 9.57 15.88
C THR A 333 -21.96 10.22 14.86
N ALA A 334 -21.43 10.77 13.77
CA ALA A 334 -22.24 11.39 12.71
C ALA A 334 -23.09 10.37 11.95
N LEU A 335 -22.54 9.18 11.66
CA LEU A 335 -23.23 8.08 11.00
C LEU A 335 -24.43 7.61 11.83
N LYS A 336 -24.23 7.41 13.14
CA LYS A 336 -25.31 7.05 14.07
C LYS A 336 -26.40 8.13 14.16
N ASN A 337 -26.03 9.42 14.21
CA ASN A 337 -27.01 10.52 14.22
C ASN A 337 -27.89 10.51 12.96
N VAL A 338 -27.31 10.25 11.78
CA VAL A 338 -28.08 10.16 10.52
C VAL A 338 -28.94 8.90 10.48
N GLU A 339 -28.43 7.76 10.95
CA GLU A 339 -29.18 6.49 11.03
C GLU A 339 -30.39 6.60 11.96
N GLU A 340 -30.21 7.15 13.16
CA GLU A 340 -31.30 7.41 14.11
C GLU A 340 -32.36 8.34 13.49
N ASN A 341 -31.95 9.38 12.75
CA ASN A 341 -32.88 10.28 12.08
C ASN A 341 -33.65 9.61 10.92
N ILE A 342 -33.00 8.75 10.13
CA ILE A 342 -33.64 8.00 9.03
C ILE A 342 -34.71 7.04 9.57
N ASN A 343 -34.41 6.41 10.71
CA ASN A 343 -35.27 5.44 11.37
C ASN A 343 -36.31 6.07 12.33
N ALA A 344 -36.23 7.39 12.57
CA ALA A 344 -37.12 8.08 13.51
C ALA A 344 -38.55 8.24 13.00
N ASP A 345 -39.51 8.04 13.92
CA ASP A 345 -40.92 8.25 13.66
C ASP A 345 -41.24 9.68 13.17
N GLY A 346 -42.02 9.77 12.10
CA GLY A 346 -42.52 11.04 11.55
C GLY A 346 -41.69 11.63 10.41
N LEU A 347 -40.68 10.92 9.90
CA LEU A 347 -39.99 11.23 8.63
C LEU A 347 -40.76 10.71 7.38
N THR A 348 -42.08 10.53 7.48
CA THR A 348 -42.95 10.11 6.36
C THR A 348 -43.71 11.30 5.78
N ALA A 349 -43.29 11.76 4.59
CA ALA A 349 -43.93 12.85 3.88
C ALA A 349 -45.06 12.34 2.96
N LYS A 350 -46.17 13.09 2.88
CA LYS A 350 -47.26 12.87 1.90
C LYS A 350 -47.11 13.70 0.62
N ASN A 351 -46.20 14.67 0.63
CA ASN A 351 -45.89 15.50 -0.53
C ASN A 351 -44.78 14.82 -1.34
N SER A 352 -45.00 14.62 -2.63
CA SER A 352 -44.09 14.00 -3.58
C SER A 352 -42.68 14.57 -3.54
N THR A 353 -42.53 15.90 -3.53
CA THR A 353 -41.20 16.54 -3.51
C THR A 353 -40.47 16.35 -2.17
N ASP A 354 -41.21 16.31 -1.07
CA ASP A 354 -40.64 16.09 0.27
C ASP A 354 -40.25 14.62 0.44
N GLN A 355 -41.05 13.68 -0.07
CA GLN A 355 -40.76 12.24 -0.11
C GLN A 355 -39.54 11.93 -0.98
N ALA A 356 -39.46 12.51 -2.18
CA ALA A 356 -38.32 12.35 -3.09
C ALA A 356 -37.01 12.86 -2.46
N ALA A 357 -37.06 14.02 -1.78
CA ALA A 357 -35.89 14.57 -1.09
C ALA A 357 -35.38 13.67 0.04
N ILE A 358 -36.29 13.10 0.84
CA ILE A 358 -35.95 12.13 1.91
C ILE A 358 -35.33 10.86 1.30
N ALA A 359 -35.89 10.35 0.21
CA ALA A 359 -35.40 9.15 -0.46
C ALA A 359 -34.00 9.37 -1.11
N ILE A 360 -33.75 10.52 -1.74
CA ILE A 360 -32.40 10.91 -2.21
C ILE A 360 -31.41 10.98 -1.05
N ALA A 361 -31.82 11.53 0.11
CA ALA A 361 -30.96 11.63 1.28
C ALA A 361 -30.62 10.25 1.88
N LYS A 362 -31.56 9.30 1.90
CA LYS A 362 -31.28 7.89 2.25
C LYS A 362 -30.29 7.24 1.27
N ALA A 363 -30.44 7.47 -0.03
CA ALA A 363 -29.51 6.93 -1.04
C ALA A 363 -28.09 7.49 -0.87
N ARG A 364 -27.95 8.78 -0.56
CA ARG A 364 -26.66 9.42 -0.22
C ARG A 364 -26.05 8.84 1.05
N PHE A 365 -26.84 8.61 2.10
CA PHE A 365 -26.36 7.97 3.32
C PHE A 365 -25.79 6.57 3.03
N ALA A 366 -26.51 5.75 2.27
CA ALA A 366 -26.02 4.44 1.84
C ALA A 366 -24.73 4.54 0.98
N ALA A 367 -24.61 5.56 0.12
CA ALA A 367 -23.38 5.81 -0.66
C ALA A 367 -22.16 6.09 0.24
N ILE A 368 -22.32 6.88 1.31
CA ILE A 368 -21.25 7.16 2.29
C ILE A 368 -20.86 5.88 3.05
N GLN A 369 -21.84 5.04 3.39
CA GLN A 369 -21.57 3.74 4.02
C GLN A 369 -20.82 2.78 3.08
N ILE A 370 -21.13 2.79 1.77
CA ILE A 370 -20.39 2.03 0.75
C ILE A 370 -18.93 2.50 0.65
N ASP A 371 -18.69 3.81 0.56
CA ASP A 371 -17.34 4.37 0.52
C ASP A 371 -16.53 4.01 1.77
N ALA A 372 -17.14 4.04 2.97
CA ALA A 372 -16.48 3.61 4.20
C ALA A 372 -16.09 2.11 4.20
N VAL A 373 -16.89 1.25 3.56
CA VAL A 373 -16.59 -0.19 3.38
C VAL A 373 -15.49 -0.39 2.33
N ASP A 374 -15.52 0.35 1.23
CA ASP A 374 -14.49 0.30 0.17
C ASP A 374 -13.13 0.83 0.68
N GLN A 375 -13.12 1.86 1.52
CA GLN A 375 -11.94 2.31 2.27
C GLN A 375 -11.39 1.21 3.20
N ALA A 376 -12.26 0.52 3.94
CA ALA A 376 -11.86 -0.55 4.85
C ALA A 376 -11.21 -1.74 4.11
N MET A 377 -11.78 -2.18 2.98
CA MET A 377 -11.19 -3.21 2.12
C MET A 377 -9.85 -2.76 1.52
N THR A 378 -9.76 -1.49 1.09
CA THR A 378 -8.53 -0.92 0.52
C THR A 378 -7.40 -0.88 1.57
N LEU A 379 -7.68 -0.43 2.79
CA LEU A 379 -6.70 -0.40 3.89
C LEU A 379 -6.33 -1.81 4.37
N MET A 380 -7.28 -2.74 4.43
CA MET A 380 -7.03 -4.14 4.82
C MET A 380 -6.13 -4.84 3.80
N SER A 381 -6.43 -4.74 2.50
CA SER A 381 -5.58 -5.33 1.45
C SER A 381 -4.19 -4.69 1.39
N ALA A 382 -4.08 -3.37 1.56
CA ALA A 382 -2.81 -2.67 1.57
C ALA A 382 -1.94 -3.01 2.79
N THR A 383 -2.54 -3.23 3.97
CA THR A 383 -1.80 -3.67 5.18
C THR A 383 -1.44 -5.15 5.14
N GLN A 384 -2.33 -6.04 4.66
CA GLN A 384 -2.00 -7.45 4.43
C GLN A 384 -0.83 -7.62 3.44
N ALA A 385 -0.78 -6.80 2.38
CA ALA A 385 0.30 -6.83 1.40
C ALA A 385 1.69 -6.40 1.95
N LEU A 386 1.74 -5.86 3.17
CA LEU A 386 2.97 -5.46 3.88
C LEU A 386 3.29 -6.37 5.08
N MET A 387 2.39 -7.30 5.42
CA MET A 387 2.68 -8.32 6.43
C MET A 387 3.61 -9.38 5.85
N SER A 388 4.55 -9.87 6.67
CA SER A 388 5.36 -11.02 6.28
C SER A 388 4.47 -12.26 6.06
N PRO A 389 4.87 -13.24 5.21
CA PRO A 389 4.10 -14.47 5.00
C PRO A 389 3.82 -15.27 6.28
N ALA A 390 4.61 -15.07 7.35
CA ALA A 390 4.38 -15.67 8.66
C ALA A 390 3.23 -14.96 9.42
N GLN A 391 3.14 -13.63 9.35
CA GLN A 391 2.07 -12.85 9.96
C GLN A 391 0.74 -13.01 9.20
N ALA A 392 0.79 -13.02 7.87
CA ALA A 392 -0.37 -13.25 7.00
C ALA A 392 -1.04 -14.63 7.23
N LYS A 393 -0.31 -15.61 7.78
CA LYS A 393 -0.84 -16.95 8.09
C LYS A 393 -1.61 -17.03 9.41
N GLY A 394 -1.43 -16.05 10.30
CA GLY A 394 -2.15 -15.95 11.58
C GLY A 394 -3.40 -15.07 11.52
N ALA A 395 -3.44 -14.10 10.61
CA ALA A 395 -4.64 -13.30 10.33
C ALA A 395 -5.55 -14.05 9.34
N GLY A 396 -6.70 -14.56 9.80
CA GLY A 396 -7.65 -15.34 8.98
C GLY A 396 -8.26 -14.55 7.83
N ALA A 397 -7.58 -14.52 6.67
CA ALA A 397 -7.84 -13.58 5.59
C ALA A 397 -9.14 -13.82 4.77
N SER A 398 -9.83 -14.95 4.93
CA SER A 398 -10.99 -15.30 4.08
C SER A 398 -12.35 -14.84 4.61
N GLY A 399 -12.49 -14.56 5.91
CA GLY A 399 -13.78 -14.24 6.54
C GLY A 399 -14.20 -12.78 6.40
N GLY A 400 -13.37 -11.85 6.88
CA GLY A 400 -13.70 -10.42 6.94
C GLY A 400 -13.93 -9.80 5.56
N ASP A 401 -13.15 -10.24 4.57
CA ASP A 401 -13.23 -9.80 3.18
C ASP A 401 -14.57 -10.18 2.52
N ALA A 402 -15.11 -11.36 2.83
CA ALA A 402 -16.43 -11.79 2.35
C ALA A 402 -17.56 -11.02 3.06
N GLN A 403 -17.40 -10.76 4.36
CA GLN A 403 -18.36 -9.99 5.17
C GLN A 403 -18.46 -8.53 4.70
N LEU A 404 -17.34 -7.87 4.40
CA LEU A 404 -17.32 -6.50 3.87
C LEU A 404 -17.99 -6.42 2.49
N ARG A 405 -17.74 -7.38 1.59
CA ARG A 405 -18.45 -7.45 0.29
C ARG A 405 -19.96 -7.65 0.47
N ALA A 406 -20.39 -8.57 1.32
CA ALA A 406 -21.81 -8.79 1.60
C ALA A 406 -22.49 -7.55 2.22
N GLN A 407 -21.77 -6.80 3.08
CA GLN A 407 -22.25 -5.52 3.61
C GLN A 407 -22.39 -4.46 2.50
N ARG A 408 -21.39 -4.35 1.63
CA ARG A 408 -21.40 -3.44 0.46
C ARG A 408 -22.60 -3.71 -0.46
N ASP A 409 -22.86 -4.98 -0.78
CA ASP A 409 -23.95 -5.37 -1.67
C ASP A 409 -25.32 -5.07 -1.04
N LYS A 410 -25.47 -5.29 0.27
CA LYS A 410 -26.68 -4.89 1.02
C LYS A 410 -26.89 -3.37 0.99
N LEU A 411 -25.82 -2.59 1.13
CA LEU A 411 -25.89 -1.13 1.05
C LEU A 411 -26.23 -0.63 -0.36
N LEU A 412 -25.70 -1.27 -1.41
CA LEU A 412 -26.07 -1.00 -2.80
C LEU A 412 -27.55 -1.30 -3.07
N ALA A 413 -28.09 -2.40 -2.51
CA ALA A 413 -29.51 -2.72 -2.60
C ALA A 413 -30.39 -1.67 -1.89
N ASN A 414 -29.96 -1.19 -0.72
CA ASN A 414 -30.63 -0.10 0.01
C ASN A 414 -30.61 1.21 -0.81
N ALA A 415 -29.45 1.58 -1.38
CA ALA A 415 -29.31 2.77 -2.23
C ALA A 415 -30.20 2.67 -3.48
N LYS A 416 -30.24 1.52 -4.15
CA LYS A 416 -31.11 1.26 -5.31
C LYS A 416 -32.58 1.42 -4.95
N THR A 417 -33.01 0.84 -3.83
CA THR A 417 -34.40 0.96 -3.33
C THR A 417 -34.77 2.42 -3.09
N ALA A 418 -33.91 3.16 -2.39
CA ALA A 418 -34.11 4.57 -2.11
C ALA A 418 -34.13 5.45 -3.38
N LEU A 419 -33.33 5.13 -4.40
CA LEU A 419 -33.36 5.85 -5.68
C LEU A 419 -34.64 5.57 -6.49
N VAL A 420 -35.17 4.34 -6.43
CA VAL A 420 -36.46 3.98 -7.03
C VAL A 420 -37.62 4.66 -6.28
N GLU A 421 -37.62 4.66 -4.94
CA GLU A 421 -38.56 5.44 -4.12
C GLU A 421 -38.56 6.93 -4.50
N ALA A 422 -37.37 7.51 -4.70
CA ALA A 422 -37.22 8.91 -5.09
C ALA A 422 -37.78 9.21 -6.48
N ARG A 423 -37.54 8.32 -7.45
CA ARG A 423 -38.13 8.41 -8.80
C ARG A 423 -39.65 8.32 -8.74
N ASP A 424 -40.19 7.33 -8.03
CA ASP A 424 -41.62 7.06 -7.99
C ASP A 424 -42.41 8.16 -7.30
N ALA A 425 -41.84 8.76 -6.24
CA ALA A 425 -42.38 9.98 -5.64
C ALA A 425 -42.48 11.15 -6.65
N LEU A 426 -41.57 11.24 -7.64
CA LEU A 426 -41.56 12.30 -8.66
C LEU A 426 -42.44 12.00 -9.89
N SER A 427 -42.96 10.78 -10.04
CA SER A 427 -43.70 10.33 -11.24
C SER A 427 -44.93 11.18 -11.59
N GLY A 428 -45.56 11.82 -10.59
CA GLY A 428 -46.71 12.73 -10.75
C GLY A 428 -46.37 14.22 -10.61
N VAL A 429 -45.09 14.61 -10.63
CA VAL A 429 -44.65 16.02 -10.48
C VAL A 429 -44.38 16.63 -11.86
N GLU A 430 -44.75 17.90 -12.06
CA GLU A 430 -44.48 18.61 -13.31
C GLU A 430 -42.99 18.54 -13.70
N ALA A 431 -42.72 18.23 -14.97
CA ALA A 431 -41.36 17.92 -15.45
C ALA A 431 -40.33 19.01 -15.13
N ALA A 432 -40.71 20.29 -15.19
CA ALA A 432 -39.83 21.42 -14.86
C ALA A 432 -39.43 21.44 -13.37
N ALA A 433 -40.34 21.06 -12.47
CA ALA A 433 -40.09 20.98 -11.03
C ALA A 433 -39.36 19.69 -10.62
N ALA A 434 -39.62 18.57 -11.31
CA ALA A 434 -38.97 17.28 -11.05
C ALA A 434 -37.52 17.21 -11.61
N SER A 435 -37.24 17.89 -12.72
CA SER A 435 -35.95 17.88 -13.43
C SER A 435 -34.68 17.95 -12.56
N PRO A 436 -34.52 18.89 -11.61
CA PRO A 436 -33.30 18.96 -10.79
C PRO A 436 -33.13 17.74 -9.86
N MET A 437 -34.22 17.20 -9.31
CA MET A 437 -34.14 16.00 -8.47
C MET A 437 -33.87 14.74 -9.30
N LEU A 438 -34.52 14.60 -10.46
CA LEU A 438 -34.26 13.50 -11.40
C LEU A 438 -32.79 13.50 -11.88
N ARG A 439 -32.19 14.67 -12.10
CA ARG A 439 -30.74 14.76 -12.38
C ARG A 439 -29.91 14.24 -11.21
N SER A 440 -30.20 14.66 -9.98
CA SER A 440 -29.45 14.18 -8.80
C SER A 440 -29.59 12.67 -8.55
N ILE A 441 -30.75 12.09 -8.89
CA ILE A 441 -30.97 10.64 -8.89
C ILE A 441 -30.07 9.97 -9.92
N ALA A 442 -30.03 10.48 -11.15
CA ALA A 442 -29.19 9.93 -12.23
C ALA A 442 -27.68 10.07 -11.93
N GLU A 443 -27.24 11.21 -11.38
CA GLU A 443 -25.84 11.44 -10.97
C GLU A 443 -25.41 10.47 -9.86
N LEU A 444 -26.25 10.27 -8.83
CA LEU A 444 -25.95 9.34 -7.73
C LEU A 444 -26.04 7.87 -8.17
N ALA A 445 -27.00 7.53 -9.03
CA ALA A 445 -27.12 6.20 -9.63
C ALA A 445 -25.88 5.85 -10.47
N ALA A 446 -25.42 6.78 -11.31
CA ALA A 446 -24.21 6.61 -12.11
C ALA A 446 -22.94 6.47 -11.24
N ALA A 447 -22.80 7.28 -10.18
CA ALA A 447 -21.67 7.19 -9.25
C ALA A 447 -21.61 5.85 -8.49
N LEU A 448 -22.77 5.21 -8.25
CA LEU A 448 -22.87 3.91 -7.59
C LEU A 448 -22.90 2.71 -8.56
N GLY A 449 -22.92 2.94 -9.88
CA GLY A 449 -23.10 1.88 -10.88
C GLY A 449 -24.48 1.22 -10.85
N ILE A 450 -25.51 1.93 -10.36
CA ILE A 450 -26.87 1.42 -10.19
C ILE A 450 -27.74 1.79 -11.40
N GLU A 451 -28.37 0.80 -12.02
CA GLU A 451 -29.47 1.05 -12.96
C GLU A 451 -30.77 1.38 -12.21
N VAL A 452 -31.26 2.61 -12.40
CA VAL A 452 -32.60 3.06 -11.99
C VAL A 452 -33.49 3.07 -13.24
N PRO A 453 -34.63 2.34 -13.28
CA PRO A 453 -35.43 2.27 -14.50
C PRO A 453 -36.04 3.63 -14.84
N THR A 454 -36.01 4.02 -16.11
CA THR A 454 -36.47 5.34 -16.58
C THR A 454 -37.99 5.51 -16.57
N THR A 455 -38.74 4.40 -16.60
CA THR A 455 -40.20 4.38 -16.50
C THR A 455 -40.65 3.99 -15.09
N ALA A 456 -41.59 4.75 -14.52
CA ALA A 456 -42.29 4.36 -13.30
C ALA A 456 -42.95 2.99 -13.53
N ALA A 457 -42.88 2.10 -12.53
CA ALA A 457 -43.62 0.85 -12.60
C ALA A 457 -45.12 1.16 -12.60
N ALA A 458 -45.88 0.56 -13.51
CA ALA A 458 -47.34 0.70 -13.49
C ALA A 458 -47.86 0.23 -12.12
N PRO A 459 -48.81 0.94 -11.49
CA PRO A 459 -49.34 0.51 -10.21
C PRO A 459 -49.94 -0.89 -10.38
N ALA A 460 -49.55 -1.81 -9.50
CA ALA A 460 -50.19 -3.11 -9.44
C ALA A 460 -51.70 -2.89 -9.26
N PRO A 461 -52.56 -3.57 -10.04
CA PRO A 461 -54.00 -3.35 -9.97
C PRO A 461 -54.48 -3.63 -8.55
N ALA A 462 -55.25 -2.70 -7.99
CA ALA A 462 -55.81 -2.85 -6.66
C ALA A 462 -56.73 -4.09 -6.64
N THR A 463 -56.32 -5.14 -5.94
CA THR A 463 -57.13 -6.34 -5.74
C THR A 463 -58.23 -6.03 -4.73
N THR A 464 -59.34 -5.49 -5.21
CA THR A 464 -60.62 -5.51 -4.51
C THR A 464 -61.36 -6.81 -4.82
N ASP A 465 -62.00 -7.34 -3.77
CA ASP A 465 -62.99 -8.40 -3.73
C ASP A 465 -62.54 -9.87 -3.88
N ASP A 466 -62.70 -10.57 -2.75
CA ASP A 466 -63.36 -11.86 -2.65
C ASP A 466 -64.31 -12.18 -3.82
N THR A 467 -63.95 -13.16 -4.64
CA THR A 467 -64.87 -14.27 -5.01
C THR A 467 -64.11 -15.33 -5.80
N ALA A 468 -64.05 -16.55 -5.27
CA ALA A 468 -63.63 -17.71 -6.04
C ALA A 468 -64.78 -18.18 -6.97
N PRO A 469 -64.43 -18.70 -8.16
CA PRO A 469 -65.14 -19.84 -8.71
C PRO A 469 -64.20 -21.04 -8.91
N LYS A 470 -64.81 -22.22 -8.94
CA LYS A 470 -64.16 -23.53 -9.03
C LYS A 470 -64.09 -24.05 -10.48
N ASP A 471 -63.05 -24.86 -10.69
CA ASP A 471 -62.95 -26.04 -11.56
C ASP A 471 -62.99 -25.92 -13.11
N ASP A 472 -62.17 -26.82 -13.70
CA ASP A 472 -62.13 -27.38 -15.07
C ASP A 472 -61.89 -26.49 -16.31
N ALA A 473 -60.68 -26.58 -16.88
CA ALA A 473 -60.36 -27.66 -17.84
C ALA A 473 -58.91 -27.55 -18.42
N ALA A 474 -58.24 -28.69 -18.60
CA ALA A 474 -57.00 -28.82 -19.39
C ALA A 474 -57.27 -29.41 -20.78
N PRO A 475 -56.36 -29.20 -21.75
CA PRO A 475 -55.54 -30.33 -22.25
C PRO A 475 -54.05 -29.91 -22.38
N ALA A 476 -53.00 -30.69 -22.11
CA ALA A 476 -52.66 -32.12 -22.23
C ALA A 476 -51.61 -32.35 -23.33
N ASN A 477 -50.45 -32.89 -22.90
CA ASN A 477 -49.34 -33.50 -23.68
C ASN A 477 -48.42 -32.55 -24.50
N ASP A 478 -47.12 -32.84 -24.68
CA ASP A 478 -46.42 -34.12 -24.49
C ASP A 478 -44.95 -34.04 -23.99
N ALA A 479 -44.54 -35.14 -23.32
CA ALA A 479 -43.21 -35.71 -23.09
C ALA A 479 -41.94 -34.85 -22.79
N ALA A 480 -41.42 -35.05 -21.57
CA ALA A 480 -39.97 -35.20 -21.31
C ALA A 480 -39.65 -36.69 -21.05
N PRO A 481 -38.39 -37.12 -21.22
CA PRO A 481 -37.73 -37.94 -20.17
C PRO A 481 -36.22 -37.63 -20.05
N ALA A 482 -35.52 -37.97 -18.96
CA ALA A 482 -35.91 -38.33 -17.59
C ALA A 482 -34.69 -38.12 -16.66
N ASP A 483 -34.95 -37.95 -15.36
CA ASP A 483 -33.97 -37.85 -14.27
C ASP A 483 -33.46 -39.25 -13.83
N PRO A 484 -32.47 -39.40 -12.92
CA PRO A 484 -32.84 -39.42 -11.49
C PRO A 484 -31.79 -38.86 -10.50
N ALA A 485 -32.24 -37.87 -9.71
CA ALA A 485 -32.39 -37.90 -8.26
C ALA A 485 -31.32 -38.55 -7.34
N THR A 486 -30.91 -37.81 -6.31
CA THR A 486 -31.14 -38.21 -4.90
C THR A 486 -31.21 -37.00 -3.96
N ASP A 487 -32.32 -36.84 -3.26
CA ASP A 487 -32.47 -36.11 -1.99
C ASP A 487 -33.60 -36.82 -1.19
N PRO A 488 -33.48 -37.00 0.13
CA PRO A 488 -34.43 -36.34 1.05
C PRO A 488 -33.81 -35.97 2.43
N ALA A 489 -34.37 -35.13 3.31
CA ALA A 489 -35.77 -34.69 3.47
C ALA A 489 -35.87 -33.33 4.23
N ALA A 490 -37.06 -32.71 4.20
CA ALA A 490 -37.50 -31.63 5.10
C ALA A 490 -38.68 -32.13 5.97
N ALA A 491 -39.23 -31.45 6.99
CA ALA A 491 -39.11 -30.10 7.58
C ALA A 491 -39.59 -30.20 9.07
N PRO A 492 -40.22 -29.19 9.75
CA PRO A 492 -40.11 -27.72 9.73
C PRO A 492 -39.94 -27.09 11.16
N GLY A 493 -39.75 -25.76 11.26
CA GLY A 493 -39.91 -25.04 12.54
C GLY A 493 -39.60 -23.54 12.52
N ALA A 494 -40.64 -22.70 12.47
CA ALA A 494 -40.61 -21.28 12.89
C ALA A 494 -41.26 -21.19 14.30
N ALA A 495 -41.06 -20.20 15.18
CA ALA A 495 -40.47 -18.86 15.12
C ALA A 495 -40.00 -18.48 16.57
N PRO A 496 -39.83 -17.20 17.00
CA PRO A 496 -39.42 -15.97 16.32
C PRO A 496 -38.21 -15.25 16.99
N ALA A 497 -37.70 -14.21 16.31
CA ALA A 497 -36.94 -13.05 16.81
C ALA A 497 -36.12 -13.11 18.14
N ALA A 498 -34.80 -12.99 18.00
CA ALA A 498 -33.92 -12.36 18.98
C ALA A 498 -32.93 -11.43 18.27
N ALA A 499 -32.72 -10.22 18.79
CA ALA A 499 -31.79 -9.25 18.21
C ALA A 499 -30.35 -9.53 18.66
N PRO A 500 -29.34 -9.36 17.78
CA PRO A 500 -27.96 -9.20 18.19
C PRO A 500 -27.54 -7.74 18.04
N GLY A 501 -27.60 -6.99 19.15
CA GLY A 501 -26.63 -5.93 19.36
C GLY A 501 -25.30 -6.59 19.72
N ALA A 502 -24.29 -6.44 18.87
CA ALA A 502 -22.94 -6.93 19.11
C ALA A 502 -21.93 -5.96 18.48
N ASP A 503 -21.12 -5.32 19.31
CA ASP A 503 -19.96 -4.54 18.85
C ASP A 503 -19.02 -5.43 18.03
N PRO A 504 -18.61 -5.02 16.82
CA PRO A 504 -17.42 -5.56 16.20
C PRO A 504 -16.19 -5.00 16.92
N THR A 505 -15.82 -5.68 18.00
CA THR A 505 -14.47 -5.76 18.61
C THR A 505 -13.45 -4.69 18.19
N ALA A 506 -13.04 -3.86 19.15
CA ALA A 506 -11.84 -3.03 19.02
C ALA A 506 -10.61 -3.87 18.56
N PRO A 507 -9.70 -3.30 17.76
CA PRO A 507 -8.46 -3.98 17.39
C PRO A 507 -7.65 -4.30 18.66
N PRO A 508 -6.90 -5.43 18.68
CA PRO A 508 -6.18 -5.85 19.88
C PRO A 508 -5.17 -4.79 20.31
N ALA A 509 -5.23 -4.41 21.59
CA ALA A 509 -4.22 -3.57 22.21
C ALA A 509 -2.85 -4.26 22.09
N PRO A 510 -1.75 -3.52 21.82
CA PRO A 510 -0.42 -4.10 21.80
C PRO A 510 -0.11 -4.71 23.17
N ALA A 511 0.40 -5.94 23.16
CA ALA A 511 0.72 -6.67 24.38
C ALA A 511 1.75 -5.88 25.21
N THR A 512 1.40 -5.60 26.46
CA THR A 512 2.36 -5.22 27.49
C THR A 512 3.16 -6.44 27.88
N ASP A 513 4.47 -6.44 27.61
CA ASP A 513 5.42 -7.40 28.18
C ASP A 513 6.26 -6.73 29.30
N PRO A 514 6.86 -7.52 30.21
CA PRO A 514 6.89 -7.15 31.62
C PRO A 514 8.08 -6.28 32.04
N ALA A 515 7.92 -5.66 33.21
CA ALA A 515 8.92 -4.81 33.83
C ALA A 515 10.14 -5.59 34.36
N GLU A 516 11.33 -5.07 34.10
CA GLU A 516 12.52 -5.22 34.96
C GLU A 516 13.45 -3.98 34.80
N PRO A 517 14.46 -3.78 35.67
CA PRO A 517 14.45 -2.63 36.57
C PRO A 517 15.19 -1.38 36.08
N ALA A 518 14.91 -0.26 36.76
CA ALA A 518 15.52 1.04 36.49
C ALA A 518 17.05 1.04 36.69
N ALA A 519 17.76 1.60 35.72
CA ALA A 519 19.14 2.05 35.85
C ALA A 519 19.19 3.59 35.67
N ASP A 520 20.01 4.27 36.47
CA ASP A 520 20.04 5.73 36.56
C ASP A 520 20.36 6.45 35.22
N PRO A 521 19.75 7.62 34.96
CA PRO A 521 20.08 8.44 33.80
C PRO A 521 21.43 9.14 33.99
N LYS A 522 22.46 8.65 33.30
CA LYS A 522 23.74 9.37 33.16
C LYS A 522 23.51 10.60 32.25
N ALA A 523 23.84 11.78 32.75
CA ALA A 523 23.63 13.04 32.05
C ALA A 523 24.33 13.08 30.67
N PRO A 524 23.76 13.78 29.66
CA PRO A 524 24.40 13.96 28.36
C PRO A 524 25.70 14.77 28.50
N PRO A 525 26.73 14.51 27.66
CA PRO A 525 27.93 15.31 27.63
C PRO A 525 27.62 16.73 27.13
N ALA A 526 28.34 17.72 27.67
CA ALA A 526 28.20 19.12 27.28
C ALA A 526 28.68 19.39 25.85
N ASP A 527 28.11 20.41 25.21
CA ASP A 527 28.54 20.89 23.89
C ASP A 527 30.03 21.26 23.87
N PRO A 528 30.76 20.95 22.78
CA PRO A 528 32.12 21.41 22.60
C PRO A 528 32.15 22.94 22.42
N ALA A 529 33.08 23.59 23.12
CA ALA A 529 33.26 25.04 23.07
C ALA A 529 33.60 25.55 21.65
N PRO A 530 33.22 26.79 21.29
CA PRO A 530 33.58 27.37 20.01
C PRO A 530 35.09 27.47 19.84
N ALA A 531 35.57 27.19 18.63
CA ALA A 531 36.99 27.23 18.29
C ALA A 531 37.56 28.67 18.42
N PRO A 532 38.82 28.84 18.86
CA PRO A 532 39.45 30.14 18.95
C PRO A 532 39.74 30.72 17.55
N GLU A 533 39.54 32.03 17.39
CA GLU A 533 39.90 32.77 16.18
C GLU A 533 41.42 32.75 15.94
N GLU A 534 41.84 32.41 14.72
CA GLU A 534 43.24 32.58 14.32
C GLU A 534 43.53 34.08 14.05
N PRO A 535 44.60 34.66 14.62
CA PRO A 535 44.96 36.04 14.36
C PRO A 535 45.67 36.19 13.01
N ASN A 536 45.19 37.14 12.20
CA ASN A 536 45.76 37.57 10.92
C ASN A 536 47.31 37.56 10.87
N LYS A 537 47.87 36.92 9.83
CA LYS A 537 49.08 37.36 9.12
C LYS A 537 49.20 36.75 7.72
#